data_AF-A0A535WNU1-F1
#
_entry.id   AF-A0A535WNU1-F1
#
_cell.length_a   1.000
_cell.length_b   1.000
_cell.length_c   1.000
_cell.angle_alpha   90.00
_cell.angle_beta   90.00
_cell.angle_gamma   90.00
#
_symmetry.space_group_name_H-M   'P 1'
#
loop_
_entity.id
_entity.type
_entity.pdbx_description
1 polymer ?
#
loop_
_entity_poly.entity_id
_entity_poly.type
_entity_poly.pdbx_seq_one_letter_code
_entity_poly.pdbx_strand_id
1 'polypeptide(L)'
;MVTVIVATAAINIPGYARLMRSLMLSVKETQFALAAVAVGNSRWRLLWRHLLPNCLTPIIVLSTLQCGFTILEAAGLSFIGLGVRVPQAEWGVMIAMGLQDFLQGHWWIYTFPGLAIAFAVLGFNLLGDGLQDILDPKRRRV
;
A
#
# COMPACT_ATOMS: atom_id res chain seq x y z
N MET A 1 11.41 0.50 14.64
CA MET A 1 10.94 0.60 13.23
C MET A 1 10.97 -0.72 12.48
N VAL A 2 12.12 -1.40 12.36
CA VAL A 2 12.21 -2.65 11.55
C VAL A 2 11.16 -3.69 11.95
N THR A 3 10.90 -3.89 13.24
CA THR A 3 9.88 -4.84 13.72
C THR A 3 8.47 -4.49 13.24
N VAL A 4 8.10 -3.21 13.22
CA VAL A 4 6.79 -2.74 12.76
C VAL A 4 6.67 -2.97 11.25
N ILE A 5 7.71 -2.64 10.48
CA ILE A 5 7.76 -2.87 9.03
C ILE A 5 7.61 -4.36 8.72
N VAL A 6 8.35 -5.23 9.41
CA VAL A 6 8.30 -6.68 9.22
C VAL A 6 6.95 -7.26 9.63
N ALA A 7 6.37 -6.80 10.74
CA ALA A 7 5.06 -7.24 11.21
C ALA A 7 3.96 -6.87 10.21
N THR A 8 3.91 -5.60 9.77
CA THR A 8 2.93 -5.15 8.79
C THR A 8 3.12 -5.86 7.44
N ALA A 9 4.37 -6.07 6.99
CA ALA A 9 4.63 -6.83 5.78
C ALA A 9 4.10 -8.28 5.89
N ALA A 10 4.40 -8.97 6.99
CA ALA A 10 3.98 -10.35 7.20
C ALA A 10 2.44 -10.50 7.21
N ILE A 11 1.72 -9.55 7.82
CA ILE A 11 0.26 -9.54 7.87
C ILE A 11 -0.36 -9.37 6.48
N ASN A 12 0.29 -8.61 5.60
CA ASN A 12 -0.24 -8.29 4.28
C ASN A 12 0.02 -9.39 3.23
N ILE A 13 1.06 -10.22 3.38
CA ILE A 13 1.42 -11.27 2.40
C ILE A 13 0.22 -12.13 1.95
N PRO A 14 -0.63 -12.69 2.84
CA PRO A 14 -1.74 -13.53 2.42
C PRO A 14 -2.78 -12.79 1.56
N GLY A 15 -2.99 -11.50 1.82
CA GLY A 15 -3.90 -10.65 1.05
C GLY A 15 -3.40 -10.46 -0.38
N TYR A 16 -2.12 -10.09 -0.53
CA TYR A 16 -1.47 -9.96 -1.85
C TYR A 16 -1.43 -11.28 -2.61
N ALA A 17 -1.11 -12.40 -1.93
CA ALA A 17 -1.07 -13.71 -2.55
C ALA A 17 -2.46 -14.15 -3.08
N ARG A 18 -3.52 -13.91 -2.29
CA ARG A 18 -4.90 -14.17 -2.72
C ARG A 18 -5.30 -13.32 -3.92
N LEU A 19 -4.97 -12.03 -3.92
CA LEU A 19 -5.27 -11.14 -5.03
C LEU A 19 -4.53 -11.56 -6.31
N MET A 20 -3.23 -11.83 -6.20
CA MET A 20 -2.44 -12.29 -7.35
C MET A 20 -3.02 -13.59 -7.92
N ARG A 21 -3.45 -14.52 -7.05
CA ARG A 21 -4.10 -15.75 -7.48
C ARG A 21 -5.43 -15.51 -8.20
N SER A 22 -6.29 -14.62 -7.69
CA SER A 22 -7.57 -14.33 -8.35
C SER A 22 -7.39 -13.66 -9.71
N LEU A 23 -6.44 -12.72 -9.82
CA LEU A 23 -6.07 -12.07 -11.07
C LEU A 23 -5.50 -13.08 -12.08
N MET A 24 -4.59 -13.95 -11.66
CA MET A 24 -4.03 -14.98 -12.54
C MET A 24 -5.09 -15.95 -13.05
N LEU A 25 -6.05 -16.35 -12.22
CA LEU A 25 -7.17 -17.21 -12.64
C LEU A 25 -8.05 -16.49 -13.68
N SER A 26 -8.40 -15.23 -13.44
CA SER A 26 -9.19 -14.43 -14.37
C SER A 26 -8.47 -14.22 -15.71
N VAL A 27 -7.20 -13.85 -15.67
CA VAL A 27 -6.40 -13.61 -16.88
C VAL A 27 -6.18 -14.91 -17.67
N LYS A 28 -6.05 -16.06 -17.01
CA LYS A 28 -5.90 -17.37 -17.67
C LYS A 28 -7.13 -17.75 -18.52
N GLU A 29 -8.33 -17.31 -18.14
CA GLU A 29 -9.58 -17.61 -18.86
C GLU A 29 -9.86 -16.67 -20.04
N THR A 30 -9.01 -15.66 -20.25
CA THR A 30 -9.19 -14.72 -21.35
C THR A 30 -8.88 -15.36 -22.71
N GLN A 31 -9.58 -14.88 -23.76
CA GLN A 31 -9.39 -15.35 -25.13
C GLN A 31 -7.95 -15.19 -25.63
N PHE A 32 -7.22 -14.16 -25.18
CA PHE A 32 -5.81 -13.99 -25.55
C PHE A 32 -4.92 -15.09 -24.96
N ALA A 33 -5.17 -15.49 -23.71
CA ALA A 33 -4.37 -16.52 -23.05
C ALA A 33 -4.63 -17.89 -23.69
N LEU A 34 -5.89 -18.18 -24.03
CA LEU A 34 -6.28 -19.39 -24.76
C LEU A 34 -5.67 -19.43 -26.17
N ALA A 35 -5.71 -18.31 -26.91
CA ALA A 35 -5.09 -18.20 -28.23
C ALA A 35 -3.56 -18.37 -28.17
N ALA A 36 -2.90 -17.78 -27.16
CA ALA A 36 -1.46 -17.93 -27.00
C ALA A 36 -1.07 -19.40 -26.76
N VAL A 37 -1.85 -20.16 -25.98
CA VAL A 37 -1.63 -21.61 -25.81
C VAL A 37 -1.88 -22.36 -27.12
N ALA A 38 -2.92 -22.01 -27.87
CA ALA A 38 -3.25 -22.64 -29.16
C ALA A 38 -2.13 -22.45 -30.21
N VAL A 39 -1.40 -21.34 -30.15
CA VAL A 39 -0.23 -21.05 -31.01
C VAL A 39 1.05 -21.78 -30.54
N GLY A 40 0.98 -22.55 -29.45
CA GLY A 40 2.09 -23.39 -28.97
C GLY A 40 3.07 -22.68 -28.03
N ASN A 41 2.70 -21.55 -27.42
CA ASN A 41 3.57 -20.87 -26.46
C ASN A 41 3.81 -21.74 -25.20
N SER A 42 5.05 -21.77 -24.72
CA SER A 42 5.36 -22.46 -23.46
C SER A 42 4.70 -21.77 -22.27
N ARG A 43 4.27 -22.55 -21.27
CA ARG A 43 3.61 -22.03 -20.05
C ARG A 43 4.43 -20.95 -19.35
N TRP A 44 5.76 -21.10 -19.34
CA TRP A 44 6.65 -20.11 -18.75
C TRP A 44 6.68 -18.79 -19.51
N ARG A 45 6.73 -18.85 -20.84
CA ARG A 45 6.70 -17.63 -21.66
C ARG A 45 5.35 -16.92 -21.53
N LEU A 46 4.26 -17.68 -21.49
CA LEU A 46 2.91 -17.16 -21.25
C LEU A 46 2.81 -16.46 -19.88
N LEU A 47 3.34 -17.09 -18.83
CA LEU A 47 3.34 -16.54 -17.47
C LEU A 47 4.09 -15.20 -17.42
N TRP A 48 5.38 -15.20 -17.75
CA TRP A 48 6.26 -14.03 -17.55
C TRP A 48 6.00 -12.88 -18.51
N ARG A 49 5.60 -13.18 -19.76
CA ARG A 49 5.43 -12.14 -20.79
C ARG A 49 4.01 -11.61 -20.89
N HIS A 50 3.01 -12.39 -20.48
CA HIS A 50 1.61 -12.02 -20.67
C HIS A 50 0.81 -11.97 -19.36
N LEU A 51 0.85 -13.00 -18.50
CA LEU A 51 0.03 -12.99 -17.28
C LEU A 51 0.58 -12.05 -16.22
N LEU A 52 1.88 -12.16 -15.92
CA LEU A 52 2.52 -11.44 -14.83
C LEU A 52 2.45 -9.92 -15.01
N PRO A 53 2.78 -9.35 -16.19
CA PRO A 53 2.68 -7.90 -16.39
C PRO A 53 1.24 -7.38 -16.26
N ASN A 54 0.24 -8.15 -16.71
CA ASN A 54 -1.17 -7.76 -16.58
C ASN A 54 -1.66 -7.81 -15.13
N CYS A 55 -1.13 -8.72 -14.31
CA CYS A 55 -1.50 -8.84 -12.89
C CYS A 55 -0.72 -7.87 -11.98
N LEU A 56 0.46 -7.40 -12.41
CA LEU A 56 1.27 -6.44 -11.63
C LEU A 56 0.58 -5.09 -11.49
N THR A 57 -0.12 -4.65 -12.53
CA THR A 57 -0.85 -3.39 -12.57
C THR A 57 -1.73 -3.13 -11.34
N PRO A 58 -2.75 -3.96 -11.03
CA PRO A 58 -3.59 -3.78 -9.84
C PRO A 58 -2.83 -3.99 -8.53
N ILE A 59 -1.74 -4.76 -8.53
CA ILE A 59 -0.90 -4.96 -7.34
C ILE A 59 -0.15 -3.68 -6.99
N ILE A 60 0.41 -2.97 -7.97
CA ILE A 60 1.13 -1.70 -7.75
C ILE A 60 0.18 -0.64 -7.20
N VAL A 61 -1.04 -0.57 -7.74
CA VAL A 61 -2.10 0.31 -7.21
C VAL A 61 -2.40 -0.03 -5.75
N LEU A 62 -2.69 -1.30 -5.46
CA LEU A 62 -2.97 -1.73 -4.09
C LEU A 62 -1.80 -1.44 -3.15
N SER A 63 -0.56 -1.68 -3.58
CA SER A 63 0.65 -1.38 -2.79
C SER A 63 0.76 0.10 -2.45
N THR A 64 0.40 0.98 -3.38
CA THR A 64 0.44 2.42 -3.17
C THR A 64 -0.61 2.85 -2.13
N LEU A 65 -1.83 2.33 -2.24
CA LEU A 65 -2.88 2.57 -1.25
C LEU A 65 -2.49 2.01 0.13
N GLN A 66 -1.87 0.82 0.15
CA GLN A 66 -1.43 0.16 1.39
C GLN A 66 -0.37 0.96 2.14
N CYS A 67 0.49 1.73 1.45
CA CYS A 67 1.45 2.61 2.11
C CYS A 67 0.77 3.60 3.06
N GLY A 68 -0.36 4.18 2.68
CA GLY A 68 -1.13 5.08 3.54
C GLY A 68 -1.62 4.38 4.81
N PHE A 69 -2.16 3.17 4.67
CA PHE A 69 -2.58 2.36 5.82
C PHE A 69 -1.41 1.99 6.74
N THR A 70 -0.27 1.58 6.18
CA THR A 70 0.92 1.24 6.97
C THR A 70 1.47 2.43 7.75
N ILE A 71 1.43 3.64 7.19
CA ILE A 71 1.83 4.86 7.92
C ILE A 71 0.90 5.08 9.12
N LEU A 72 -0.40 4.92 8.92
CA LEU A 72 -1.40 5.10 9.99
C LEU A 72 -1.25 4.04 11.09
N GLU A 73 -1.06 2.77 10.71
CA GLU A 73 -0.79 1.67 11.64
C GLU A 73 0.48 1.92 12.45
N ALA A 74 1.57 2.31 11.79
CA ALA A 74 2.83 2.61 12.45
C ALA A 74 2.66 3.77 13.45
N ALA A 75 2.06 4.88 13.01
CA ALA A 75 1.81 6.03 13.88
C ALA A 75 0.89 5.69 15.05
N GLY A 76 -0.14 4.87 14.83
CA GLY A 76 -1.07 4.43 15.88
C GLY A 76 -0.40 3.54 16.93
N LEU A 77 0.43 2.58 16.50
CA LEU A 77 1.23 1.75 17.41
C LEU A 77 2.20 2.60 18.23
N SER A 78 2.83 3.58 17.60
CA SER A 78 3.76 4.50 18.24
C SER A 78 3.08 5.46 19.21
N PHE A 79 1.87 5.90 18.90
CA PHE A 79 1.05 6.72 19.79
C PHE A 79 0.72 6.01 21.11
N ILE A 80 0.50 4.68 21.06
CA ILE A 80 0.22 3.84 22.24
C ILE A 80 1.53 3.38 22.94
N GLY A 81 2.70 3.78 22.42
CA GLY A 81 4.00 3.46 23.02
C GLY A 81 4.58 2.09 22.62
N LEU A 82 3.97 1.40 21.64
CA LEU A 82 4.48 0.16 21.04
C LEU A 82 5.43 0.41 19.86
N GLY A 83 5.64 1.68 19.51
CA GLY A 83 6.50 2.10 18.42
C GLY A 83 7.94 2.37 18.86
N VAL A 84 8.52 3.42 18.28
CA VAL A 84 9.92 3.76 18.50
C VAL A 84 10.08 4.48 19.83
N ARG A 85 11.15 4.18 20.57
CA ARG A 85 11.50 4.93 21.79
C ARG A 85 12.26 6.20 21.43
N VAL A 86 12.01 7.28 22.17
CA VAL A 86 12.84 8.50 22.24
C VAL A 86 14.30 8.07 22.37
N PRO A 87 15.27 8.53 21.53
CA PRO A 87 15.42 9.84 20.88
C PRO A 87 15.09 9.90 19.38
N GLN A 88 14.58 8.82 18.78
CA GLN A 88 14.28 8.84 17.34
C GLN A 88 13.01 9.66 17.08
N ALA A 89 13.10 10.63 16.17
CA ALA A 89 11.96 11.46 15.79
C ALA A 89 10.94 10.61 15.00
N GLU A 90 9.75 10.44 15.56
CA GLU A 90 8.66 9.71 14.94
C GLU A 90 7.33 10.42 15.16
N TRP A 91 6.55 10.64 14.09
CA TRP A 91 5.34 11.44 14.16
C TRP A 91 4.30 10.89 15.15
N GLY A 92 4.11 9.57 15.25
CA GLY A 92 3.17 8.97 16.22
C GLY A 92 3.55 9.24 17.69
N VAL A 93 4.84 9.17 18.01
CA VAL A 93 5.36 9.49 19.36
C VAL A 93 5.26 11.00 19.64
N MET A 94 5.54 11.85 18.66
CA MET A 94 5.42 13.30 18.81
C MET A 94 3.98 13.73 19.12
N ILE A 95 2.99 13.06 18.52
CA ILE A 95 1.57 13.29 18.82
C ILE A 95 1.26 12.88 20.27
N ALA A 96 1.76 11.73 20.74
CA ALA A 96 1.54 11.27 22.11
C ALA A 96 2.14 12.22 23.15
N MET A 97 3.34 12.73 22.90
CA MET A 97 4.01 13.73 23.77
C MET A 97 3.28 15.06 23.75
N GLY A 98 2.94 15.57 22.57
CA GLY A 98 2.25 16.84 22.41
C GLY A 98 0.86 16.86 23.06
N LEU A 99 0.22 15.70 23.27
CA LEU A 99 -1.04 15.59 24.00
C LEU A 99 -0.87 15.91 25.50
N GLN A 100 0.27 15.56 26.09
CA GLN A 100 0.60 15.87 27.50
C GLN A 100 0.98 17.34 27.67
N ASP A 101 1.66 17.91 26.67
CA ASP A 101 2.08 19.32 26.66
C ASP A 101 0.99 20.27 26.12
N PHE A 102 -0.14 19.73 25.66
CA PHE A 102 -1.28 20.48 25.15
C PHE A 102 -1.85 21.42 26.22
N LEU A 103 -1.99 20.91 27.45
CA LEU A 103 -2.46 21.67 28.61
C LEU A 103 -1.45 22.75 29.06
N GLN A 104 -0.19 22.65 28.62
CA GLN A 104 0.87 23.62 28.90
C GLN A 104 0.96 24.72 27.82
N GLY A 105 0.10 24.67 26.80
CA GLY A 105 0.04 25.67 25.72
C GLY A 105 0.86 25.33 24.47
N HIS A 106 1.56 24.19 24.45
CA HIS A 106 2.41 23.76 23.32
C HIS A 106 1.64 22.96 22.25
N TRP A 107 0.47 23.45 21.85
CA TRP A 107 -0.45 22.75 20.94
C TRP A 107 0.18 22.35 19.59
N TRP A 108 1.18 23.10 19.12
CA TRP A 108 1.88 22.86 17.86
C TRP A 108 2.62 21.52 17.83
N ILE A 109 3.08 21.00 18.98
CA ILE A 109 3.82 19.73 19.08
C ILE A 109 2.94 18.56 18.66
N TYR A 110 1.63 18.66 18.89
CA TYR A 110 0.63 17.69 18.46
C TYR A 110 0.14 17.94 17.03
N THR A 111 -0.17 19.20 16.70
CA THR A 111 -0.87 19.54 15.44
C THR A 111 -0.01 19.33 14.20
N PHE A 112 1.27 19.73 14.20
CA PHE A 112 2.12 19.61 13.01
C PHE A 112 2.38 18.16 12.59
N PRO A 113 2.75 17.24 13.51
CA PRO A 113 2.91 15.83 13.15
C PRO A 113 1.60 15.18 12.71
N GLY A 114 0.47 15.55 13.32
CA GLY A 114 -0.86 15.07 12.90
C GLY A 114 -1.20 15.50 11.46
N LEU A 115 -0.95 16.76 11.12
CA LEU A 115 -1.12 17.26 9.76
C LEU A 115 -0.14 16.59 8.78
N ALA A 116 1.12 16.37 9.18
CA ALA A 116 2.10 15.69 8.35
C ALA A 116 1.66 14.26 7.98
N ILE A 117 1.14 13.50 8.96
CA ILE A 117 0.55 12.18 8.69
C ILE A 117 -0.65 12.31 7.75
N ALA A 118 -1.57 13.25 8.00
CA ALA A 118 -2.75 13.44 7.17
C ALA A 118 -2.37 13.74 5.70
N PHE A 119 -1.43 14.65 5.47
CA PHE A 119 -0.94 14.98 4.13
C PHE A 119 -0.20 13.81 3.48
N ALA A 120 0.61 13.06 4.23
CA ALA A 120 1.30 11.89 3.71
C ALA A 120 0.31 10.82 3.26
N VAL A 121 -0.66 10.47 4.12
CA VAL A 121 -1.70 9.47 3.81
C VAL A 121 -2.54 9.93 2.64
N LEU A 122 -2.96 11.19 2.60
CA LEU A 122 -3.73 11.74 1.48
C LEU A 122 -2.92 11.73 0.18
N GLY A 123 -1.64 12.09 0.23
CA GLY A 123 -0.74 12.04 -0.92
C GLY A 123 -0.59 10.63 -1.49
N PHE A 124 -0.40 9.61 -0.64
CA PHE A 124 -0.34 8.22 -1.08
C PHE A 124 -1.68 7.69 -1.62
N ASN A 125 -2.80 8.08 -1.02
CA ASN A 125 -4.12 7.72 -1.54
C ASN A 125 -4.37 8.32 -2.93
N LEU A 126 -4.15 9.63 -3.08
CA LEU A 126 -4.29 10.32 -4.37
C LEU A 126 -3.33 9.77 -5.43
N LEU A 127 -2.10 9.43 -5.04
CA LEU A 127 -1.15 8.78 -5.94
C LEU A 127 -1.67 7.41 -6.39
N GLY A 128 -2.22 6.61 -5.47
CA GLY A 128 -2.82 5.32 -5.78
C GLY A 128 -4.01 5.44 -6.72
N ASP A 129 -4.90 6.39 -6.46
CA ASP A 129 -6.07 6.69 -7.30
C ASP A 129 -5.63 7.15 -8.70
N GLY A 130 -4.66 8.07 -8.79
CA GLY A 130 -4.11 8.51 -10.07
C GLY A 130 -3.42 7.38 -10.84
N LEU A 131 -2.70 6.50 -10.13
CA LEU A 131 -2.11 5.32 -10.74
C LEU A 131 -3.19 4.38 -11.27
N GLN A 132 -4.26 4.16 -10.49
CA GLN A 132 -5.40 3.34 -10.89
C GLN A 132 -6.06 3.89 -12.15
N ASP A 133 -6.28 5.20 -12.22
CA ASP A 133 -6.89 5.85 -13.38
C ASP A 133 -6.06 5.68 -14.66
N ILE A 134 -4.73 5.77 -14.56
CA ILE A 134 -3.83 5.58 -15.71
C ILE A 134 -3.78 4.11 -16.14
N LEU A 135 -3.82 3.22 -15.15
CA LEU A 135 -3.60 1.80 -15.31
C LEU A 135 -4.86 1.00 -15.64
N ASP A 136 -6.07 1.53 -15.36
CA ASP A 136 -7.34 0.91 -15.69
C ASP A 136 -7.71 1.16 -17.17
N PRO A 137 -7.57 0.16 -18.05
CA PRO A 137 -7.83 0.34 -19.48
C PRO A 137 -9.33 0.47 -19.79
N LYS A 138 -10.22 0.11 -18.84
CA LYS A 138 -11.68 0.10 -19.07
C LYS A 138 -12.28 1.50 -19.11
N ARG A 139 -11.65 2.49 -18.46
CA ARG A 139 -12.13 3.89 -18.48
C ARG A 139 -11.90 4.60 -19.82
N ARG A 140 -11.10 4.01 -20.71
CA ARG A 140 -10.77 4.56 -22.04
C ARG A 140 -11.79 4.23 -23.13
N ARG A 141 -12.85 3.48 -22.81
CA ARG A 141 -13.87 3.00 -23.77
C ARG A 141 -15.26 3.64 -23.60
N VAL A 142 -15.39 4.67 -22.76
CA VAL A 142 -16.66 5.39 -22.56
C VAL A 142 -16.48 6.82 -23.01
#